data_AF-A0A420VGS6-F1
#
_entry.id   AF-A0A420VGS6-F1
#
_cell.length_a   1.000
_cell.length_b   1.000
_cell.length_c   1.000
_cell.angle_alpha   90.00
_cell.angle_beta   90.00
_cell.angle_gamma   90.00
#
_symmetry.space_group_name_H-M   'P 1'
#
loop_
_entity.id
_entity.type
_entity.pdbx_description
1 polymer ?
#
loop_
_entity_poly.entity_id
_entity_poly.type
_entity_poly.pdbx_seq_one_letter_code
_entity_poly.pdbx_strand_id
1 'polypeptide(L)'
;MLTAIAKKALKVGNVPKLPKLFDSISDFIVETNMTKSDIISMAYAVKDFDPDTQVHYHQLKGKGQTLYDDVLQANNSQIVIDEKEMKEIVEKYFIP
;
A
#
# COMPACT_ATOMS: atom_id res chain seq x y z
N MET A 1 -6.70 -7.92 3.96
CA MET A 1 -5.41 -8.63 4.12
C MET A 1 -4.33 -7.74 4.75
N LEU A 2 -3.98 -6.59 4.16
CA LEU A 2 -2.89 -5.72 4.65
C LEU A 2 -3.06 -5.26 6.11
N THR A 3 -4.25 -4.83 6.53
CA THR A 3 -4.54 -4.48 7.95
C THR A 3 -4.24 -5.63 8.90
N ALA A 4 -4.55 -6.87 8.52
CA ALA A 4 -4.28 -8.03 9.37
C ALA A 4 -2.78 -8.33 9.51
N ILE A 5 -2.00 -8.09 8.43
CA ILE A 5 -0.54 -8.18 8.47
C ILE A 5 0.03 -7.10 9.40
N ALA A 6 -0.39 -5.85 9.25
CA ALA A 6 0.01 -4.73 10.11
C ALA A 6 -0.30 -5.02 11.58
N LYS A 7 -1.53 -5.45 11.89
CA LYS A 7 -1.93 -5.90 13.24
C LYS A 7 -1.00 -6.96 13.81
N LYS A 8 -0.68 -7.98 13.02
CA LYS A 8 0.16 -9.09 13.49
C LYS A 8 1.59 -8.62 13.74
N ALA A 9 2.13 -7.78 12.87
CA ALA A 9 3.47 -7.21 12.98
C ALA A 9 3.63 -6.29 14.20
N LEU A 10 2.63 -5.43 14.47
CA LEU A 10 2.67 -4.42 15.52
C LEU A 10 2.25 -4.91 16.91
N LYS A 11 1.79 -6.17 17.06
CA LYS A 11 1.55 -6.76 18.39
C LYS A 11 2.82 -6.67 19.24
N VAL A 12 2.69 -6.21 20.49
CA VAL A 12 3.82 -6.00 21.43
C VAL A 12 4.81 -7.16 21.47
N GLY A 13 4.33 -8.42 21.51
CA GLY A 13 5.19 -9.62 21.53
C GLY A 13 5.89 -9.97 20.20
N ASN A 14 5.59 -9.25 19.12
CA ASN A 14 6.16 -9.44 17.79
C ASN A 14 7.06 -8.26 17.34
N VAL A 15 6.95 -7.09 17.96
CA VAL A 15 7.80 -5.92 17.65
C VAL A 15 9.31 -6.26 17.72
N PRO A 16 9.81 -6.97 18.75
CA PRO A 16 11.22 -7.37 18.79
C PRO A 16 11.62 -8.41 17.71
N LYS A 17 10.65 -9.05 17.06
CA LYS A 17 10.86 -10.05 16.00
C LYS A 17 10.87 -9.43 14.60
N LEU A 18 10.50 -8.15 14.48
CA LEU A 18 10.44 -7.44 13.20
C LEU A 18 11.79 -7.44 12.45
N PRO A 19 12.96 -7.24 13.09
CA PRO A 19 14.24 -7.33 12.37
C PRO A 19 14.44 -8.66 11.65
N LYS A 20 14.15 -9.79 12.33
CA LYS A 20 14.25 -11.14 11.75
C LYS A 20 13.23 -11.36 10.63
N LEU A 21 12.03 -10.80 10.77
CA LEU A 21 11.03 -10.83 9.71
C LEU A 21 11.55 -10.11 8.46
N PHE A 22 12.12 -8.91 8.62
CA PHE A 22 12.68 -8.14 7.50
C PHE A 22 13.88 -8.80 6.84
N ASP A 23 14.74 -9.47 7.62
CA ASP A 23 15.81 -10.29 7.07
C ASP A 23 15.27 -11.42 6.17
N SER A 24 14.08 -11.95 6.47
CA SER A 24 13.42 -12.96 5.63
C SER A 24 12.57 -12.42 4.49
N ILE A 25 12.26 -11.11 4.43
CA ILE A 25 11.38 -10.55 3.39
C ILE A 25 12.00 -10.69 1.99
N SER A 26 13.33 -10.58 1.88
CA SER A 26 14.04 -10.84 0.63
C SER A 26 13.81 -12.25 0.09
N ASP A 27 13.56 -13.23 0.97
CA ASP A 27 13.32 -14.63 0.60
C ASP A 27 11.94 -14.82 -0.04
N PHE A 28 11.02 -13.87 0.14
CA PHE A 28 9.66 -13.89 -0.40
C PHE A 28 9.50 -13.06 -1.69
N ILE A 29 10.59 -12.62 -2.34
CA ILE A 29 10.58 -11.79 -3.56
C ILE A 29 9.72 -10.53 -3.39
N VAL A 30 9.84 -9.86 -2.24
CA VAL A 30 9.28 -8.52 -2.07
C VAL A 30 10.40 -7.52 -2.34
N GLU A 31 10.47 -7.02 -3.57
CA GLU A 31 11.38 -5.93 -3.91
C GLU A 31 10.86 -4.62 -3.30
N THR A 32 11.73 -3.94 -2.56
CA THR A 32 11.43 -2.62 -1.97
C THR A 32 12.67 -1.73 -2.08
N ASN A 33 12.44 -0.44 -2.30
CA ASN A 33 13.48 0.59 -2.22
C ASN A 33 13.70 1.10 -0.78
N MET A 34 13.00 0.55 0.21
CA MET A 34 13.20 0.87 1.62
C MET A 34 14.41 0.13 2.19
N THR A 35 15.28 0.84 2.90
CA THR A 35 16.36 0.22 3.66
C THR A 35 15.81 -0.47 4.92
N LYS A 36 16.59 -1.38 5.53
CA LYS A 36 16.22 -2.01 6.81
C LYS A 36 15.94 -0.96 7.89
N SER A 37 16.72 0.12 7.92
CA SER A 37 16.55 1.24 8.86
C SER A 37 15.24 2.00 8.63
N ASP A 38 14.83 2.22 7.38
CA ASP A 38 13.57 2.92 7.08
C ASP A 38 12.38 2.12 7.61
N ILE A 39 12.40 0.81 7.37
CA ILE A 39 11.33 -0.08 7.79
C ILE A 39 11.25 -0.17 9.32
N ILE A 40 12.39 -0.31 10.01
CA ILE A 40 12.44 -0.33 11.47
C ILE A 40 11.94 1.01 12.04
N SER A 41 12.42 2.14 11.51
CA SER A 41 12.02 3.47 11.96
C SER A 41 10.52 3.69 11.79
N MET A 42 9.97 3.26 10.65
CA MET A 42 8.53 3.32 10.40
C MET A 42 7.75 2.45 11.38
N ALA A 43 8.19 1.21 11.64
CA ALA A 43 7.54 0.32 12.60
C ALA A 43 7.51 0.89 14.02
N TYR A 44 8.59 1.56 14.44
CA TYR A 44 8.63 2.26 15.74
C TYR A 44 7.73 3.49 15.76
N ALA A 45 7.70 4.28 14.68
CA ALA A 45 6.85 5.47 14.57
C ALA A 45 5.35 5.12 14.68
N VAL A 46 4.96 3.93 14.21
CA VAL A 46 3.57 3.45 14.23
C VAL A 46 3.31 2.40 15.31
N LYS A 47 4.15 2.30 16.36
CA LYS A 47 4.02 1.27 17.40
C LYS A 47 2.65 1.30 18.13
N ASP A 48 2.06 2.48 18.24
CA ASP A 48 0.77 2.73 18.91
C ASP A 48 -0.38 2.90 17.90
N PHE A 49 -0.13 2.60 16.62
CA PHE A 49 -1.13 2.63 15.57
C PHE A 49 -2.21 1.58 15.83
N ASP A 50 -3.47 2.03 15.85
CA ASP A 50 -4.64 1.18 15.85
C ASP A 50 -5.17 1.01 14.41
N PRO A 51 -4.83 -0.10 13.73
CA PRO A 51 -5.26 -0.34 12.37
C PRO A 51 -6.78 -0.56 12.22
N ASP A 52 -7.53 -0.77 13.31
CA ASP A 52 -9.00 -0.88 13.25
C ASP A 52 -9.69 0.46 13.11
N THR A 53 -9.10 1.51 13.66
CA THR A 53 -9.72 2.84 13.71
C THR A 53 -9.02 3.86 12.83
N GLN A 54 -7.73 3.65 12.53
CA GLN A 54 -6.89 4.63 11.83
C GLN A 54 -6.57 4.27 10.37
N VAL A 55 -6.99 3.10 9.88
CA VAL A 55 -6.88 2.75 8.44
C VAL A 55 -8.17 3.14 7.73
N HIS A 56 -8.06 4.04 6.75
CA HIS A 56 -9.14 4.39 5.85
C HIS A 56 -8.80 3.97 4.42
N TYR A 57 -9.76 3.32 3.76
CA TYR A 57 -9.61 2.86 2.38
C TYR A 57 -10.34 3.79 1.43
N HIS A 58 -9.62 4.27 0.42
CA HIS A 58 -10.17 5.02 -0.69
C HIS A 58 -9.79 4.32 -1.99
N GLN A 59 -10.78 4.03 -2.83
CA GLN A 59 -10.58 3.39 -4.12
C GLN A 59 -10.92 4.37 -5.22
N LEU A 60 -10.02 4.52 -6.19
CA LEU A 60 -10.29 5.25 -7.41
C LEU A 60 -11.35 4.50 -8.21
N LYS A 61 -12.42 5.18 -8.58
CA LYS A 61 -13.42 4.61 -9.49
C LYS A 61 -12.98 4.81 -10.94
N GLY A 62 -13.55 3.99 -11.80
CA GLY A 62 -13.36 4.07 -13.23
C GLY A 62 -14.40 3.25 -13.97
N LYS A 63 -14.34 3.31 -15.30
CA LYS A 63 -15.21 2.54 -16.19
C LYS A 63 -14.39 1.58 -17.03
N GLY A 64 -14.83 0.33 -17.11
CA GLY A 64 -14.28 -0.65 -18.03
C GLY A 64 -14.56 -0.25 -19.48
N GLN A 65 -13.52 -0.14 -20.30
CA GLN A 65 -13.62 0.21 -21.71
C GLN A 65 -12.59 -0.60 -22.52
N THR A 66 -12.93 -0.91 -23.77
CA THR A 66 -11.97 -1.47 -24.72
C THR A 66 -11.33 -0.31 -25.48
N LEU A 67 -10.03 -0.12 -25.30
CA LEU A 67 -9.26 0.97 -25.91
C LEU A 67 -8.01 0.40 -26.60
N TYR A 68 -7.58 1.08 -27.66
CA TYR A 68 -6.34 0.75 -28.35
C TYR A 68 -5.14 1.09 -27.45
N ASP A 69 -4.24 0.13 -27.29
CA ASP A 69 -3.00 0.26 -26.51
C ASP A 69 -1.81 0.32 -27.48
N ASP A 70 -1.07 1.43 -27.48
CA ASP A 70 0.05 1.65 -28.40
C ASP A 70 1.24 0.73 -28.12
N VAL A 71 1.42 0.27 -26.89
CA VAL A 71 2.51 -0.64 -26.49
C VAL A 71 2.22 -2.06 -27.00
N LEU A 72 0.98 -2.50 -26.85
CA LEU A 72 0.54 -3.84 -27.28
C LEU A 72 0.05 -3.86 -28.74
N GLN A 73 -0.10 -2.70 -29.38
CA GLN A 73 -0.63 -2.51 -30.73
C GLN A 73 -1.98 -3.21 -30.95
N ALA A 74 -2.82 -3.22 -29.92
CA ALA A 74 -4.08 -3.97 -29.91
C ALA A 74 -5.13 -3.30 -29.01
N ASN A 75 -6.41 -3.59 -29.26
CA ASN A 75 -7.50 -3.20 -28.40
C ASN A 75 -7.56 -4.09 -27.16
N ASN A 76 -7.41 -3.49 -25.98
CA ASN A 76 -7.41 -4.20 -24.70
C ASN A 76 -8.44 -3.61 -23.73
N SER A 77 -8.89 -4.43 -22.78
CA SER A 77 -9.77 -4.00 -21.70
C SER A 77 -8.99 -3.15 -20.70
N GLN A 78 -9.43 -1.92 -20.49
CA GLN A 78 -8.82 -0.96 -19.58
C GLN A 78 -9.86 -0.44 -18.59
N ILE A 79 -9.40 -0.04 -17.39
CA ILE A 79 -10.21 0.75 -16.47
C ILE A 79 -9.81 2.21 -16.66
N VAL A 80 -10.71 3.01 -17.23
CA VAL A 80 -10.50 4.45 -17.39
C VAL A 80 -10.93 5.14 -16.11
N ILE A 81 -9.96 5.75 -15.42
CA ILE A 81 -10.15 6.41 -14.14
C ILE A 81 -10.93 7.72 -14.31
N ASP A 82 -11.81 8.03 -13.37
CA ASP A 82 -12.43 9.36 -13.29
C ASP A 82 -11.40 10.36 -12.73
N GLU A 83 -10.84 11.20 -13.60
CA GLU A 83 -9.80 12.16 -13.20
C GLU A 83 -10.28 13.19 -12.17
N LYS A 84 -11.56 13.57 -12.23
CA LYS A 84 -12.11 14.57 -11.31
C LYS A 84 -12.22 13.96 -9.92
N GLU A 85 -12.80 12.77 -9.82
CA GLU A 85 -12.89 12.04 -8.54
C GLU A 85 -11.50 11.72 -7.99
N MET A 86 -10.55 11.33 -8.85
CA MET A 86 -9.17 11.10 -8.44
C MET A 86 -8.57 12.35 -7.79
N LYS A 87 -8.71 13.52 -8.43
CA LYS A 87 -8.20 14.79 -7.88
C LYS A 87 -8.85 15.11 -6.53
N GLU A 88 -10.17 14.96 -6.43
CA GLU A 88 -10.92 15.20 -5.18
C GLU A 88 -10.46 14.26 -4.05
N ILE A 89 -10.22 12.97 -4.34
CA ILE A 89 -9.71 12.01 -3.35
C ILE A 89 -8.29 12.39 -2.90
N VAL A 90 -7.42 12.75 -3.84
CA VAL A 90 -6.03 13.12 -3.54
C VAL A 90 -5.98 14.39 -2.69
N GLU A 91 -6.70 15.44 -3.09
CA GLU A 91 -6.77 16.72 -2.37
C GLU A 91 -7.36 16.54 -0.96
N LYS A 92 -8.39 15.70 -0.81
CA LYS A 92 -9.07 15.54 0.48
C LYS A 92 -8.28 14.72 1.50
N TYR A 93 -7.52 13.72 1.06
CA TYR A 93 -6.96 12.71 1.96
C TYR A 93 -5.43 12.63 1.96
N PHE A 94 -4.74 13.21 0.98
CA PHE A 94 -3.29 13.00 0.79
C PHE A 94 -2.46 14.27 0.61
N ILE A 95 -3.08 15.42 0.35
CA ILE A 95 -2.41 16.72 0.32
C ILE A 95 -2.69 17.46 1.65
N PRO A 96 -1.66 17.96 2.36
CA PRO A 96 -1.82 18.73 3.59
C PRO A 96 -2.50 20.09 3.42
#